data_AF-A0A4Y8ZX20-F1
#
_entry.id   AF-A0A4Y8ZX20-F1
#
_cell.length_a   1.000
_cell.length_b   1.000
_cell.length_c   1.000
_cell.angle_alpha   90.00
_cell.angle_beta   90.00
_cell.angle_gamma   90.00
#
_symmetry.space_group_name_H-M   'P 1'
#
loop_
_entity.id
_entity.type
_entity.pdbx_description
1 polymer ?
#
loop_
_entity_poly.entity_id
_entity_poly.type
_entity_poly.pdbx_seq_one_letter_code
_entity_poly.pdbx_strand_id
1 'polypeptide(L)'
;MDIQFHELAPLIGILGVLAIGGWILTTWLRIRHGYPLDGAWGQAVYPRSSEETTERVKLLSSENAQLRAELGAIKDRLATVERIVTDDGHRLTQEIEALRAPRN
;
A
#
# COMPACT_ATOMS: atom_id res chain seq x y z
N MET A 1 59.01 -29.67 0.86
CA MET A 1 57.93 -30.51 1.41
C MET A 1 56.82 -30.41 0.38
N ASP A 2 56.85 -31.30 -0.60
CA ASP A 2 56.04 -31.18 -1.80
C ASP A 2 54.69 -31.83 -1.52
N ILE A 3 53.74 -31.03 -1.04
CA ILE A 3 52.40 -31.52 -0.72
C ILE A 3 51.73 -31.86 -2.04
N GLN A 4 51.49 -33.15 -2.27
CA GLN A 4 50.87 -33.60 -3.50
C GLN A 4 49.34 -33.38 -3.41
N PHE A 5 48.73 -32.89 -4.49
CA PHE A 5 47.30 -32.54 -4.52
C PHE A 5 46.35 -33.67 -4.08
N HIS A 6 46.76 -34.93 -4.27
CA HIS A 6 45.95 -36.10 -3.89
C HIS A 6 45.87 -36.30 -2.37
N GLU A 7 46.83 -35.81 -1.58
CA GLU A 7 46.81 -35.88 -0.12
C GLU A 7 45.86 -34.84 0.49
N LEU A 8 45.69 -33.70 -0.20
CA LEU A 8 44.82 -32.61 0.22
C LEU A 8 43.38 -32.76 -0.28
N ALA A 9 43.17 -33.51 -1.37
CA ALA A 9 41.85 -33.75 -1.95
C ALA A 9 40.77 -34.24 -0.95
N PRO A 10 41.03 -35.25 -0.09
CA PRO A 10 40.01 -35.70 0.87
C PRO A 10 39.71 -34.63 1.93
N LEU A 11 40.72 -33.89 2.40
CA LEU A 11 40.55 -32.82 3.38
C LEU A 11 39.72 -31.67 2.82
N ILE A 12 40.00 -31.25 1.58
CA ILE A 12 39.24 -30.20 0.88
C ILE A 12 37.79 -30.63 0.68
N GLY A 13 37.55 -31.89 0.32
CA GLY A 13 36.21 -32.43 0.17
C GLY A 13 35.39 -32.36 1.47
N ILE A 14 35.98 -32.78 2.58
CA ILE A 14 35.35 -32.73 3.91
C ILE A 14 35.04 -31.27 4.31
N LEU A 15 36.00 -30.36 4.15
CA LEU A 15 35.81 -28.95 4.48
C LEU A 15 34.73 -28.30 3.61
N GLY A 16 34.67 -28.64 2.32
CA GLY A 16 33.64 -28.15 1.40
C GLY A 16 32.23 -28.57 1.82
N VAL A 17 32.06 -29.85 2.18
CA VAL A 17 30.77 -30.38 2.66
C VAL A 17 30.36 -29.72 3.98
N LEU A 18 31.28 -29.54 4.92
CA LEU A 18 31.00 -28.87 6.19
C LEU A 18 30.65 -27.39 6.00
N ALA A 19 31.30 -26.69 5.08
CA ALA A 19 30.99 -25.30 4.78
C ALA A 19 29.58 -25.13 4.18
N ILE A 20 29.20 -26.00 3.22
CA ILE A 20 27.87 -26.00 2.62
C ILE A 20 26.81 -26.37 3.67
N GLY A 21 27.05 -27.42 4.46
CA GLY A 21 26.16 -27.84 5.54
C GLY A 21 25.96 -26.75 6.57
N GLY A 22 27.04 -26.07 6.99
CA GLY A 22 26.99 -24.92 7.89
C GLY A 22 26.13 -23.78 7.34
N TRP A 23 26.30 -23.42 6.07
CA TRP A 23 25.51 -22.35 5.43
C TRP A 23 24.02 -22.69 5.31
N ILE A 24 23.67 -23.95 4.99
CA ILE A 24 22.28 -24.41 4.96
C ILE A 24 21.68 -24.37 6.36
N LEU A 25 22.41 -24.83 7.38
CA LEU A 25 21.95 -24.84 8.76
C LEU A 25 21.70 -23.42 9.30
N THR A 26 22.60 -22.47 9.04
CA THR A 26 22.39 -21.07 9.47
C THR A 26 21.22 -20.42 8.74
N THR A 27 21.05 -20.71 7.45
CA THR A 27 19.91 -20.22 6.66
C THR A 27 18.59 -20.82 7.15
N TRP A 28 18.56 -22.13 7.42
CA TRP A 28 17.40 -22.81 8.01
C TRP A 28 17.06 -22.26 9.39
N LEU A 29 18.06 -21.99 10.23
CA LEU A 29 17.87 -21.40 11.56
C LEU A 29 17.30 -19.97 11.45
N ARG A 30 17.83 -19.14 10.54
CA ARG A 30 17.32 -17.78 10.27
C ARG A 30 15.86 -17.81 9.81
N ILE A 31 15.51 -18.72 8.90
CA ILE A 31 14.13 -18.91 8.43
C ILE A 31 13.21 -19.31 9.59
N ARG A 32 13.62 -20.31 10.39
CA ARG A 32 12.81 -20.83 11.50
C ARG A 32 12.61 -19.81 12.63
N HIS A 33 13.58 -18.93 12.87
CA HIS A 33 13.52 -17.89 13.90
C HIS A 33 13.06 -16.52 13.38
N GLY A 34 12.66 -16.43 12.11
CA GLY A 34 12.07 -15.21 11.55
C GLY A 34 13.04 -14.05 11.35
N TYR A 35 14.34 -14.32 11.23
CA TYR A 35 15.31 -13.30 10.83
C TYR A 35 15.13 -12.97 9.34
N PRO A 36 15.16 -11.69 8.96
CA PRO A 36 15.02 -11.31 7.56
C PRO A 36 16.14 -11.96 6.75
N LEU A 37 15.77 -12.58 5.63
CA LEU A 37 16.74 -13.00 4.63
C LEU A 37 17.04 -11.76 3.79
N ASP A 38 18.29 -11.33 3.82
CA ASP A 38 18.74 -10.21 3.00
C ASP A 38 18.67 -10.65 1.53
N GLY A 39 17.78 -10.03 0.75
CA GLY A 39 17.87 -10.13 -0.70
C GLY A 39 19.20 -9.57 -1.19
N ALA A 40 19.60 -9.88 -2.43
CA ALA A 40 20.86 -9.45 -3.04
C ALA A 40 21.09 -7.92 -3.08
N TRP A 41 20.12 -7.12 -2.62
CA TRP A 41 20.11 -5.65 -2.58
C TRP A 41 19.59 -5.10 -1.25
N GLY A 42 19.86 -5.77 -0.12
CA GLY A 42 19.59 -5.20 1.22
C GLY A 42 18.10 -5.02 1.57
N GLN A 43 17.20 -5.61 0.79
CA GLN A 43 15.78 -5.62 1.12
C GLN A 43 15.52 -6.80 2.05
N ALA A 44 15.13 -6.50 3.30
CA ALA A 44 14.67 -7.50 4.26
C ALA A 44 13.42 -8.17 3.69
N VAL A 45 13.57 -9.37 3.13
CA VAL A 45 12.42 -10.21 2.78
C VAL A 45 11.88 -10.72 4.10
N TYR A 46 10.89 -10.01 4.64
CA TYR A 46 10.06 -10.52 5.72
C TYR A 46 9.04 -11.48 5.11
N PRO A 47 9.11 -12.80 5.36
CA PRO A 47 7.96 -13.67 5.17
C PRO A 47 6.98 -13.41 6.33
N ARG A 48 6.38 -12.20 6.38
CA ARG A 48 5.32 -11.87 7.33
C ARG A 48 3.99 -11.98 6.61
N SER A 49 3.29 -13.09 6.87
CA SER A 49 1.83 -13.21 6.89
C SER A 49 1.09 -12.27 5.92
N SER A 50 0.95 -12.73 4.67
CA SER A 50 0.12 -12.10 3.65
C SER A 50 -1.33 -11.88 4.08
N GLU A 51 -1.87 -12.65 5.03
CA GLU A 51 -3.26 -12.52 5.50
C GLU A 51 -3.53 -11.20 6.24
N GLU A 52 -2.73 -10.86 7.26
CA GLU A 52 -2.97 -9.68 8.09
C GLU A 52 -2.79 -8.35 7.30
N THR A 53 -1.88 -8.35 6.33
CA THR A 53 -1.70 -7.20 5.42
C THR A 53 -2.84 -7.11 4.40
N THR A 54 -3.32 -8.25 3.90
CA THR A 54 -4.45 -8.29 2.96
C THR A 54 -5.76 -7.87 3.64
N GLU A 55 -5.98 -8.28 4.89
CA GLU A 55 -7.14 -7.86 5.68
C GLU A 55 -7.13 -6.36 5.93
N ARG A 56 -5.98 -5.78 6.32
CA ARG A 56 -5.84 -4.33 6.47
C ARG A 56 -6.08 -3.57 5.16
N VAL A 57 -5.56 -4.06 4.04
CA VAL A 57 -5.81 -3.47 2.72
C VAL A 57 -7.29 -3.54 2.36
N LYS A 58 -7.98 -4.64 2.69
CA LYS A 58 -9.43 -4.78 2.47
C LYS A 58 -10.24 -3.80 3.33
N LEU A 59 -9.89 -3.64 4.61
CA LEU A 59 -10.51 -2.68 5.52
C LEU A 59 -10.30 -1.24 5.03
N LEU A 60 -9.06 -0.86 4.67
CA LEU A 60 -8.75 0.46 4.13
C LEU A 60 -9.44 0.72 2.79
N SER A 61 -9.57 -0.29 1.92
CA SER A 61 -10.32 -0.16 0.67
C SER A 61 -11.81 0.06 0.92
N SER A 62 -12.38 -0.56 1.95
CA SER A 62 -13.77 -0.34 2.36
C SER A 62 -13.98 1.08 2.89
N GLU A 63 -13.08 1.56 3.75
CA GLU A 63 -13.12 2.94 4.28
C GLU A 63 -13.00 3.98 3.15
N ASN A 64 -12.11 3.75 2.19
CA ASN A 64 -11.98 4.63 1.02
C ASN A 64 -13.24 4.65 0.15
N ALA A 65 -13.95 3.53 0.00
CA ALA A 65 -15.21 3.48 -0.72
C ALA A 65 -16.31 4.26 -0.01
N GLN A 66 -16.39 4.15 1.33
CA GLN A 66 -17.33 4.91 2.15
C GLN A 66 -17.05 6.41 2.08
N LEU A 67 -15.80 6.84 2.26
CA LEU A 67 -15.42 8.25 2.19
C LEU A 67 -15.76 8.86 0.82
N ARG A 68 -15.58 8.11 -0.27
CA ARG A 68 -15.96 8.55 -1.61
C ARG A 68 -17.46 8.72 -1.77
N ALA A 69 -18.26 7.84 -1.16
CA ALA A 69 -19.72 7.97 -1.17
C ALA A 69 -20.18 9.19 -0.35
N GLU A 70 -19.61 9.41 0.84
CA GLU A 70 -19.90 10.58 1.68
C GLU A 70 -19.52 11.88 0.97
N LEU A 71 -18.34 11.93 0.34
CA LEU A 71 -17.92 13.07 -0.48
C LEU A 71 -18.85 13.30 -1.68
N GLY A 72 -19.38 12.24 -2.29
CA GLY A 72 -20.39 12.35 -3.35
C GLY A 72 -21.67 13.03 -2.85
N ALA A 73 -22.21 12.56 -1.73
CA ALA A 73 -23.42 13.13 -1.13
C ALA A 73 -23.26 14.60 -0.73
N ILE A 74 -22.07 14.99 -0.24
CA ILE A 74 -21.76 16.39 0.05
C ILE A 74 -21.73 17.23 -1.23
N LYS A 75 -21.12 16.72 -2.32
CA LYS A 75 -21.10 17.42 -3.61
C LYS A 75 -22.50 17.65 -4.17
N ASP A 76 -23.39 16.66 -4.10
CA ASP A 76 -24.78 16.79 -4.59
C ASP A 76 -25.56 17.87 -3.82
N ARG A 77 -25.33 17.94 -2.50
CA ARG A 77 -25.89 19.01 -1.66
C ARG A 77 -25.32 20.37 -2.01
N LEU A 78 -24.01 20.46 -2.22
CA LEU A 78 -23.36 21.71 -2.63
C LEU A 78 -23.92 22.21 -3.98
N ALA A 79 -24.10 21.32 -4.96
CA ALA A 79 -24.73 21.67 -6.24
C ALA A 79 -26.18 22.15 -6.06
N THR A 80 -26.95 21.53 -5.15
CA THR A 80 -28.30 21.99 -4.81
C THR A 80 -28.29 23.38 -4.20
N VAL A 81 -27.36 23.65 -3.28
CA VAL A 81 -27.20 24.97 -2.66
C VAL A 81 -26.76 26.01 -3.68
N GLU A 82 -25.82 25.70 -4.56
CA GLU A 82 -25.38 26.57 -5.66
C GLU A 82 -26.56 26.97 -6.55
N ARG A 83 -27.41 26.01 -6.91
CA ARG A 83 -28.63 26.26 -7.68
C ARG A 83 -29.59 27.19 -6.95
N ILE A 84 -29.87 26.96 -5.66
CA ILE A 84 -30.78 27.82 -4.87
C ILE A 84 -30.26 29.25 -4.85
N VAL A 85 -28.99 29.44 -4.49
CA VAL A 85 -28.38 30.77 -4.37
C VAL A 85 -28.37 31.50 -5.70
N THR A 86 -28.09 30.80 -6.81
CA THR A 86 -28.04 31.39 -8.15
C THR A 86 -29.43 31.70 -8.70
N ASP A 87 -30.37 30.76 -8.62
CA ASP A 87 -31.72 30.92 -9.16
C ASP A 87 -32.53 31.97 -8.37
N ASP A 88 -32.43 31.99 -7.03
CA ASP A 88 -33.15 32.97 -6.21
C ASP A 88 -32.66 34.39 -6.41
N GLY A 89 -31.35 34.61 -6.60
CA GLY A 89 -30.79 35.94 -6.88
C GLY A 89 -31.32 36.53 -8.19
N HIS A 90 -31.43 35.71 -9.23
CA HIS A 90 -31.97 36.13 -10.52
C HIS A 90 -33.48 36.35 -10.48
N ARG A 91 -34.24 35.46 -9.81
CA ARG A 91 -35.70 35.59 -9.66
C ARG A 91 -36.08 36.86 -8.90
N LEU A 92 -35.45 37.14 -7.76
CA LEU A 92 -35.72 38.35 -6.98
C LEU A 92 -35.44 39.62 -7.80
N THR A 93 -34.34 39.64 -8.55
CA THR A 93 -34.00 40.78 -9.42
C THR A 93 -35.05 41.01 -10.50
N GLN A 94 -35.54 39.93 -11.13
CA GLN A 94 -36.61 39.99 -12.13
C GLN A 94 -37.94 40.47 -11.53
N GLU A 95 -38.31 39.97 -10.34
CA GLU A 95 -39.51 40.41 -9.62
C GLU A 95 -39.46 41.89 -9.25
N ILE A 96 -38.30 42.39 -8.79
CA ILE A 96 -38.09 43.82 -8.49
C ILE A 96 -38.27 44.68 -9.75
N GLU A 97 -37.69 44.26 -10.88
CA GLU A 97 -37.80 45.02 -12.13
C GLU A 97 -39.24 45.03 -12.68
N ALA A 98 -39.97 43.91 -12.54
CA ALA A 98 -41.38 43.83 -12.88
C ALA A 98 -42.27 44.77 -12.04
N LEU A 99 -41.92 44.98 -10.77
CA LEU A 99 -42.60 45.94 -9.89
C LEU A 99 -42.21 47.41 -10.17
N ARG A 100 -41.04 47.65 -10.78
CA ARG A 100 -40.59 48.98 -11.23
C ARG A 100 -41.19 49.42 -12.55
N ALA A 101 -41.61 48.47 -13.40
CA ALA A 101 -42.26 48.79 -14.66
C ALA A 101 -43.53 49.63 -14.42
N PRO A 102 -43.75 50.72 -15.17
CA PRO A 102 -44.89 51.59 -14.96
C PRO A 102 -46.19 50.80 -15.14
N ARG A 103 -47.01 50.78 -14.09
CA ARG A 103 -48.41 50.32 -14.13
C ARG A 103 -49.18 51.28 -15.03
N ASN A 104 -49.30 50.93 -16.31
CA ASN A 104 -50.28 51.53 -17.23
C ASN A 104 -51.68 50.99 -16.93
#